data_AF-A0AAP4UYB2-F1
#
_entry.id   AF-A0AAP4UYB2-F1
#
_cell.length_a   1.000
_cell.length_b   1.000
_cell.length_c   1.000
_cell.angle_alpha   90.00
_cell.angle_beta   90.00
_cell.angle_gamma   90.00
#
_symmetry.space_group_name_H-M   'P 1'
#
loop_
_entity.id
_entity.type
_entity.pdbx_description
1 polymer ?
#
loop_
_entity_poly.entity_id
_entity_poly.type
_entity_poly.pdbx_seq_one_letter_code
_entity_poly.pdbx_strand_id
1 'polypeptide(L)' 'MLKPTYKDIAALIDKSEASIKNYKSAQPQLLEVLQLGATVKLNNISLEELEAFLDLKDKLLNPKENN' A
#
# COMPACT_ATOMS: atom_id res chain seq x y z
N MET A 1 11.89 -0.72 6.18
CA MET A 1 10.65 -0.88 5.39
C MET A 1 11.02 -1.47 4.05
N LEU A 2 10.46 -2.62 3.70
CA LEU A 2 10.58 -3.17 2.34
C LEU A 2 9.69 -2.35 1.40
N LYS A 3 10.29 -1.82 0.33
CA LYS A 3 9.56 -1.09 -0.71
C LYS A 3 9.31 -2.04 -1.88
N PRO A 4 8.06 -2.29 -2.28
CA PRO A 4 7.75 -3.21 -3.36
C PRO A 4 8.34 -2.73 -4.69
N THR A 5 9.00 -3.62 -5.41
CA THR A 5 9.35 -3.45 -6.82
C THR A 5 8.17 -3.84 -7.71
N TYR A 6 8.20 -3.50 -9.00
CA TYR A 6 7.18 -3.98 -9.93
C TYR A 6 7.16 -5.50 -10.06
N LYS A 7 8.30 -6.16 -9.86
CA LYS A 7 8.40 -7.62 -9.85
C LYS A 7 7.67 -8.22 -8.63
N ASP A 8 7.80 -7.59 -7.46
CA ASP A 8 7.12 -8.04 -6.24
C ASP A 8 5.60 -7.89 -6.37
N ILE A 9 5.14 -6.75 -6.89
CA ILE A 9 3.71 -6.50 -7.14
C ILE A 9 3.18 -7.53 -8.14
N ALA A 10 3.92 -7.77 -9.23
CA ALA A 10 3.55 -8.74 -10.26
C ALA A 10 3.38 -10.15 -9.68
N ALA A 11 4.30 -10.59 -8.80
CA ALA A 11 4.21 -11.88 -8.14
C ALA A 11 3.01 -11.97 -7.18
N LEU A 12 2.68 -10.89 -6.46
CA LEU A 12 1.59 -10.88 -5.49
C LEU A 12 0.19 -11.02 -6.11
N ILE A 13 0.01 -10.54 -7.35
CA ILE A 13 -1.31 -10.55 -8.02
C ILE A 13 -1.35 -11.43 -9.28
N ASP A 14 -0.36 -12.32 -9.43
CA ASP A 14 -0.21 -13.24 -10.56
C ASP A 14 -0.32 -12.54 -11.93
N LYS A 15 0.56 -11.55 -12.13
CA LYS A 15 0.71 -10.79 -13.38
C LYS A 15 2.16 -10.76 -13.83
N SER A 16 2.38 -10.30 -15.05
CA SER A 16 3.73 -10.03 -15.54
C SER A 16 4.24 -8.66 -15.06
N GLU A 17 5.55 -8.53 -14.86
CA GLU A 17 6.18 -7.24 -14.53
C GLU A 17 5.91 -6.18 -15.61
N ALA A 18 5.83 -6.58 -16.88
CA ALA A 18 5.50 -5.70 -18.00
C ALA A 18 4.08 -5.13 -17.88
N SER A 19 3.11 -5.92 -17.42
CA SER A 19 1.74 -5.47 -17.15
C SER A 19 1.73 -4.39 -16.06
N ILE A 20 2.48 -4.60 -14.97
CA ILE A 20 2.58 -3.62 -13.88
C ILE A 20 3.24 -2.32 -14.35
N LYS A 21 4.30 -2.42 -15.15
CA LYS A 21 4.96 -1.25 -15.77
C LYS A 21 4.00 -0.45 -16.64
N ASN A 22 3.14 -1.12 -17.41
CA ASN A 22 2.14 -0.47 -18.26
C ASN A 22 1.07 0.29 -17.46
N TYR A 23 0.75 -0.14 -16.24
CA TYR A 23 -0.21 0.58 -15.39
C TYR A 23 0.26 1.99 -15.03
N LYS A 24 1.57 2.26 -15.02
CA LYS A 24 2.10 3.60 -14.76
C LYS A 24 1.53 4.66 -15.72
N SER A 25 1.36 4.31 -17.00
CA SER A 25 0.82 5.21 -18.02
C SER A 25 -0.68 5.02 -18.25
N ALA A 26 -1.15 3.77 -18.24
CA ALA A 26 -2.54 3.47 -18.58
C ALA A 26 -3.51 3.70 -17.41
N GLN A 27 -3.08 3.40 -16.17
CA GLN A 27 -3.93 3.41 -14.97
C GLN A 27 -3.09 3.75 -13.71
N PRO A 28 -2.57 4.98 -13.59
CA PRO A 28 -1.65 5.34 -12.50
C PRO A 28 -2.25 5.15 -11.11
N GLN A 29 -3.55 5.39 -10.93
CA GLN A 29 -4.25 5.19 -9.67
C GLN A 29 -4.32 3.70 -9.26
N LEU A 30 -4.50 2.79 -10.22
CA LEU A 30 -4.44 1.35 -9.94
C LEU A 30 -3.04 0.97 -9.45
N LEU A 31 -1.99 1.48 -10.10
CA LEU A 31 -0.62 1.21 -9.68
C LEU A 31 -0.36 1.70 -8.26
N GLU A 32 -0.86 2.89 -7.90
CA GLU A 32 -0.73 3.44 -6.55
C GLU A 32 -1.40 2.54 -5.50
N VAL A 33 -2.63 2.09 -5.74
CA VAL A 33 -3.34 1.17 -4.83
C VAL A 33 -2.58 -0.16 -4.68
N LEU A 34 -2.07 -0.72 -5.78
CA LEU A 34 -1.28 -1.94 -5.75
C LEU A 34 0.04 -1.76 -4.98
N GLN A 35 0.69 -0.58 -5.11
CA GLN A 35 1.91 -0.26 -4.36
C GLN A 35 1.64 -0.16 -2.85
N LEU A 36 0.52 0.44 -2.44
CA LEU A 36 0.11 0.48 -1.04
C LEU A 36 -0.13 -0.93 -0.49
N GLY A 37 -0.97 -1.72 -1.17
CA GLY A 37 -1.28 -3.09 -0.76
C GLY A 37 -0.04 -4.00 -0.70
N ALA A 38 0.85 -3.90 -1.70
CA ALA A 38 2.10 -4.65 -1.72
C ALA A 38 3.06 -4.22 -0.61
N THR A 39 3.12 -2.93 -0.27
CA THR A 39 3.96 -2.45 0.84
C THR A 39 3.49 -3.04 2.16
N VAL A 40 2.19 -2.97 2.44
CA VAL A 40 1.59 -3.55 3.67
C VAL A 40 1.87 -5.05 3.73
N LYS A 41 1.61 -5.78 2.64
CA LYS A 41 1.81 -7.22 2.57
C LYS A 41 3.27 -7.65 2.76
N LEU A 42 4.23 -6.98 2.10
CA LEU A 42 5.66 -7.32 2.20
C LEU A 42 6.26 -7.02 3.58
N ASN A 43 5.71 -6.06 4.31
CA ASN A 43 6.15 -5.76 5.67
C ASN A 43 5.39 -6.58 6.73
N ASN A 44 4.62 -7.60 6.32
CA ASN A 44 3.80 -8.46 7.19
C ASN A 44 2.83 -7.68 8.08
N ILE A 45 2.32 -6.55 7.59
CA ILE A 45 1.33 -5.75 8.31
C ILE A 45 -0.05 -6.32 8.00
N SER A 46 -0.77 -6.73 9.04
CA SER A 46 -2.18 -7.12 8.95
C SER A 46 -3.08 -5.90 8.73
N LEU A 47 -4.32 -6.14 8.30
CA LEU A 47 -5.28 -5.05 8.14
C LEU A 47 -5.56 -4.37 9.48
N GLU A 48 -5.65 -5.14 10.56
CA GLU A 48 -5.88 -4.66 11.93
C GLU A 48 -4.74 -3.74 12.41
N GLU A 49 -3.49 -4.12 12.16
CA GLU A 49 -2.34 -3.26 12.49
C GLU A 49 -2.32 -1.96 11.66
N LEU A 50 -2.73 -2.04 10.40
CA LEU A 50 -2.85 -0.86 9.55
C LEU A 50 -3.96 0.08 10.04
N GLU A 51 -5.11 -0.45 10.42
CA GLU A 51 -6.22 0.32 11.00
C GLU A 51 -5.80 1.00 12.31
N ALA A 52 -5.11 0.28 13.20
CA ALA A 52 -4.59 0.84 14.45
C ALA A 52 -3.57 1.97 14.19
N PHE A 53 -2.71 1.82 13.17
CA PHE A 53 -1.78 2.89 12.78
C PHE A 53 -2.50 4.13 12.25
N LEU A 54 -3.55 3.94 11.45
CA LEU A 54 -4.35 5.05 10.90
C LEU A 54 -5.10 5.81 12.00
N ASP A 55 -5.70 5.09 12.95
CA ASP A 55 -6.34 5.66 14.13
C ASP A 55 -5.36 6.45 15.01
N LEU A 56 -4.18 5.87 15.28
CA LEU A 56 -3.13 6.57 16.03
C LEU A 56 -2.66 7.83 15.31
N LYS A 57 -2.41 7.73 14.00
CA LYS A 57 -2.00 8.88 13.17
C LYS A 57 -3.04 9.99 13.23
N ASP A 58 -4.33 9.65 13.14
CA ASP A 58 -5.40 10.64 13.22
C ASP A 58 -5.44 11.33 14.59
N LYS A 59 -5.37 10.57 15.69
CA LYS A 59 -5.31 11.11 17.05
C LYS A 59 -4.12 12.04 17.29
N LEU A 60 -2.97 11.74 16.71
CA LEU A 60 -1.76 12.56 16.82
C LEU A 60 -1.84 13.85 15.98
N LEU A 61 -2.48 13.78 14.81
CA LEU A 61 -2.58 14.91 13.89
C LEU A 61 -3.79 15.81 14.20
N ASN A 62 -4.84 15.27 14.81
CA ASN A 62 -6.08 15.95 15.20
C ASN A 62 -6.35 15.84 16.72
N PRO A 63 -5.45 16.32 17.61
CA PRO A 63 -5.55 16.10 19.05
C PRO A 63 -6.74 16.81 19.74
N LYS A 64 -7.52 17.63 19.03
CA LYS A 64 -8.59 18.46 19.61
C LYS A 64 -9.99 17.84 19.58
N GLU A 65 -10.20 16.71 18.90
CA GLU A 65 -11.52 16.08 18.78
C GLU A 65 -11.75 14.91 19.78
N ASN A 66 -10.75 14.58 20.61
CA ASN A 66 -10.80 13.46 21.56
C ASN A 66 -10.95 13.91 23.03
N ASN A 67 -11.79 14.91 23.30
CA ASN A 67 -12.22 15.30 24.65
C ASN A 67 -13.61 14.76 24.97
#